data_AF-E0UQL1-F1
#
_entry.id   AF-E0UQL1-F1
#
_cell.length_a   1.000
_cell.length_b   1.000
_cell.length_c   1.000
_cell.angle_alpha   90.00
_cell.angle_beta   90.00
_cell.angle_gamma   90.00
#
_symmetry.space_group_name_H-M   'P 1'
#
loop_
_entity.id
_entity.type
_entity.pdbx_description
1 polymer ?
#
loop_
_entity_poly.entity_id
_entity_poly.type
_entity_poly.pdbx_seq_one_letter_code
_entity_poly.pdbx_strand_id
1 'polypeptide(L)'
;MKYFLVVFVLFLSACSIKNYEHTSAKIVIIKSPKIKFSDIGYVRHTKDAIELELFVAGHVYKRIHINHLICVDNGCMSKSSFNQEYLSGAYPSSLLQNIILAKEIYNGKNSLKQDDGFIQRIKTSDVTIKYIVNSREIYFKDMQNHILIKIKEVN
;
A
#
# COMPACT_ATOMS: atom_id res chain seq x y z
N MET A 1 -31.38 -33.53 -26.07
CA MET A 1 -31.30 -32.05 -26.25
C MET A 1 -31.83 -31.22 -25.07
N LYS A 2 -32.43 -31.80 -24.02
CA LYS A 2 -33.02 -31.03 -22.90
C LYS A 2 -32.02 -30.64 -21.79
N TYR A 3 -30.95 -31.43 -21.61
CA TYR A 3 -29.92 -31.19 -20.58
C TYR A 3 -28.82 -30.21 -20.98
N PHE A 4 -28.68 -29.90 -22.28
CA PHE A 4 -27.63 -29.01 -22.79
C PHE A 4 -27.87 -27.54 -22.38
N LEU A 5 -29.14 -27.15 -22.21
CA LEU A 5 -29.54 -25.80 -21.82
C LEU A 5 -29.24 -25.51 -20.33
N VAL A 6 -29.30 -26.55 -19.48
CA VAL A 6 -29.01 -26.43 -18.03
C VAL A 6 -27.51 -26.22 -17.78
N VAL A 7 -26.66 -26.86 -18.59
CA VAL A 7 -25.20 -26.67 -18.51
C VAL A 7 -24.79 -25.25 -18.90
N PHE A 8 -25.48 -24.63 -19.86
CA PHE A 8 -25.16 -23.26 -20.31
C PHE A 8 -25.47 -22.19 -19.25
N VAL A 9 -26.50 -22.39 -18.41
CA VAL A 9 -26.87 -21.44 -17.34
C VAL A 9 -25.85 -21.45 -16.19
N LEU A 10 -25.15 -22.57 -15.95
CA LEU A 10 -24.14 -22.69 -14.89
C LEU A 10 -22.83 -21.95 -15.22
N PHE A 11 -22.57 -21.59 -16.48
CA PHE A 11 -21.38 -20.84 -16.86
C PHE A 11 -21.51 -19.31 -16.68
N LEU A 12 -22.70 -18.80 -16.39
CA LEU A 12 -22.96 -17.36 -16.25
C LEU A 12 -22.85 -16.83 -14.81
N SER A 13 -22.56 -17.69 -13.82
CA SER A 13 -22.46 -17.30 -12.40
C SER A 13 -21.04 -16.98 -11.92
N ALA A 14 -20.03 -17.02 -12.80
CA ALA A 14 -18.63 -16.83 -12.41
C ALA A 14 -18.16 -15.36 -12.51
N CYS A 15 -18.93 -14.41 -11.98
CA CYS A 15 -18.41 -13.07 -11.69
C CYS A 15 -17.97 -13.00 -10.23
N SER A 16 -16.69 -13.22 -9.97
CA SER A 16 -16.09 -13.00 -8.64
C SER A 16 -15.89 -11.50 -8.44
N ILE A 17 -16.90 -10.83 -7.86
CA ILE A 17 -16.78 -9.43 -7.44
C ILE A 17 -15.90 -9.41 -6.18
N LYS A 18 -14.73 -8.77 -6.26
CA LYS A 18 -13.89 -8.51 -5.08
C LYS A 18 -14.58 -7.46 -4.22
N ASN A 19 -15.22 -7.90 -3.14
CA ASN A 19 -15.79 -7.00 -2.14
C ASN A 19 -14.68 -6.54 -1.19
N TYR A 20 -14.19 -5.32 -1.37
CA TYR A 20 -13.31 -4.68 -0.40
C TYR A 20 -14.15 -4.13 0.76
N GLU A 21 -13.78 -4.45 2.00
CA GLU A 21 -14.52 -4.01 3.20
C GLU A 21 -14.37 -2.50 3.41
N HIS A 22 -13.19 -1.96 3.13
CA HIS A 22 -12.89 -0.54 3.30
C HIS A 22 -12.37 0.03 1.98
N THR A 23 -12.90 1.19 1.58
CA THR A 23 -12.40 1.99 0.46
C THR A 23 -12.36 3.45 0.88
N SER A 24 -11.22 4.12 0.67
CA SER A 24 -11.06 5.53 1.02
C SER A 24 -10.21 6.25 -0.02
N ALA A 25 -10.66 7.43 -0.43
CA ALA A 25 -9.87 8.36 -1.24
C ALA A 25 -8.88 9.10 -0.32
N LYS A 26 -7.65 9.28 -0.78
CA LYS A 26 -6.55 9.93 -0.05
C LYS A 26 -5.74 10.81 -1.00
N ILE A 27 -5.11 11.84 -0.47
CA ILE A 27 -4.02 12.52 -1.17
C ILE A 27 -2.75 11.71 -0.92
N VAL A 28 -2.16 11.15 -1.97
CA VAL A 28 -0.99 10.25 -1.88
C VAL A 28 0.21 10.89 -2.55
N ILE A 29 1.32 10.94 -1.83
CA ILE A 29 2.61 11.41 -2.34
C ILE A 29 3.62 10.29 -2.17
N ILE A 30 4.16 9.78 -3.27
CA ILE A 30 5.22 8.77 -3.26
C ILE A 30 6.40 9.30 -4.07
N LYS A 31 7.55 9.36 -3.43
CA LYS A 31 8.85 9.56 -4.08
C LYS A 31 9.73 8.37 -3.75
N SER A 32 9.97 7.54 -4.76
CA SER A 32 10.85 6.39 -4.71
C SER A 32 11.56 6.20 -6.06
N PRO A 33 12.52 5.26 -6.19
CA PRO A 33 13.24 5.02 -7.45
C PRO A 33 12.33 4.80 -8.67
N LYS A 34 11.29 3.97 -8.52
CA LYS A 34 10.38 3.57 -9.61
C LYS A 34 9.00 4.23 -9.57
N ILE A 35 8.69 5.03 -8.54
CA ILE A 35 7.38 5.69 -8.39
C ILE A 35 7.60 7.15 -7.99
N LYS A 36 7.11 8.06 -8.84
CA LYS A 36 7.01 9.49 -8.55
C LYS A 36 5.56 9.90 -8.77
N PHE A 37 4.85 10.13 -7.68
CA PHE A 37 3.41 10.35 -7.68
C PHE A 37 3.03 11.39 -6.62
N SER A 38 2.06 12.25 -6.93
CA SER A 38 1.56 13.29 -6.03
C SER A 38 0.17 13.72 -6.47
N ASP A 39 -0.83 12.89 -6.20
CA ASP A 39 -2.22 13.14 -6.59
C ASP A 39 -3.17 12.27 -5.73
N ILE A 40 -4.43 12.13 -6.13
CA ILE A 40 -5.42 11.29 -5.47
C ILE A 40 -5.10 9.80 -5.68
N GLY A 41 -5.13 9.04 -4.59
CA GLY A 41 -5.11 7.59 -4.60
C GLY A 41 -6.26 7.00 -3.81
N TYR A 42 -6.65 5.78 -4.14
CA TYR A 42 -7.64 5.02 -3.38
C TYR A 42 -6.95 3.90 -2.63
N VAL A 43 -7.14 3.87 -1.31
CA VAL A 43 -6.72 2.77 -0.45
C VAL A 43 -7.93 1.89 -0.21
N ARG A 44 -7.84 0.63 -0.63
CA ARG A 44 -8.83 -0.42 -0.37
C ARG A 44 -8.20 -1.51 0.46
N HIS A 45 -8.93 -2.07 1.43
CA HIS A 45 -8.42 -3.22 2.15
C HIS A 45 -9.53 -4.13 2.67
N THR A 46 -9.18 -5.39 2.83
CA THR A 46 -9.87 -6.41 3.61
C THR A 46 -8.91 -6.89 4.71
N LYS A 47 -9.31 -7.92 5.47
CA LYS A 47 -8.43 -8.61 6.41
C LYS A 47 -7.17 -9.21 5.75
N ASP A 48 -7.27 -9.63 4.48
CA ASP A 48 -6.24 -10.44 3.81
C ASP A 48 -5.51 -9.71 2.68
N ALA A 49 -6.06 -8.60 2.18
CA ALA A 49 -5.52 -7.90 1.02
C ALA A 49 -5.63 -6.39 1.16
N ILE A 50 -4.67 -5.69 0.57
CA ILE A 50 -4.64 -4.23 0.44
C ILE A 50 -4.46 -3.89 -1.02
N GLU A 51 -5.10 -2.83 -1.48
CA GLU A 51 -4.91 -2.27 -2.79
C GLU A 51 -4.70 -0.76 -2.67
N LEU A 52 -3.62 -0.27 -3.27
CA LEU A 52 -3.37 1.15 -3.47
C LEU A 52 -3.46 1.43 -4.97
N GLU A 53 -4.48 2.17 -5.38
CA GLU A 53 -4.70 2.57 -6.76
C GLU A 53 -4.42 4.07 -6.90
N LEU A 54 -3.41 4.41 -7.69
CA LEU A 54 -2.95 5.77 -7.92
C LEU A 54 -3.57 6.32 -9.20
N PHE A 55 -4.21 7.49 -9.13
CA PHE A 55 -4.86 8.13 -10.28
C PHE A 55 -4.17 9.43 -10.67
N VAL A 56 -4.04 9.67 -11.97
CA VAL A 56 -3.63 10.96 -12.53
C VAL A 56 -4.57 11.30 -13.68
N ALA A 57 -5.12 12.52 -13.69
CA ALA A 57 -5.94 13.04 -14.79
C ALA A 57 -7.04 12.06 -15.27
N GLY A 58 -7.72 11.38 -14.34
CA GLY A 58 -8.85 10.48 -14.65
C GLY A 58 -8.46 9.07 -15.10
N HIS A 59 -7.17 8.73 -15.17
CA HIS A 59 -6.69 7.39 -15.52
C HIS A 59 -5.91 6.74 -14.37
N VAL A 60 -5.95 5.41 -14.30
CA VAL A 60 -5.14 4.64 -13.35
C VAL A 60 -3.68 4.73 -13.78
N TYR A 61 -2.86 5.39 -12.97
CA TYR A 61 -1.42 5.50 -13.18
C TYR A 61 -0.67 4.23 -12.73
N LYS A 62 -1.09 3.65 -11.60
CA LYS A 62 -0.49 2.44 -11.05
C LYS A 62 -1.43 1.76 -10.07
N ARG A 63 -1.51 0.44 -10.13
CA ARG A 63 -2.17 -0.37 -9.10
C ARG A 63 -1.15 -1.20 -8.34
N ILE A 64 -1.16 -1.12 -7.01
CA ILE A 64 -0.30 -1.91 -6.13
C ILE A 64 -1.22 -2.77 -5.27
N HIS A 65 -1.25 -4.07 -5.54
CA HIS A 65 -2.01 -5.04 -4.76
C HIS A 65 -1.08 -5.80 -3.82
N ILE A 66 -1.42 -5.87 -2.54
CA ILE A 66 -0.59 -6.49 -1.50
C ILE A 66 -1.40 -7.58 -0.81
N ASN A 67 -0.90 -8.80 -0.87
CA ASN A 67 -1.39 -9.94 -0.10
C ASN A 67 -0.18 -10.76 0.41
N HIS A 68 -0.05 -12.01 0.00
CA HIS A 68 1.18 -12.81 0.15
C HIS A 68 2.32 -12.24 -0.71
N LEU A 69 2.00 -11.71 -1.90
CA LEU A 69 2.90 -11.04 -2.83
C LEU A 69 2.52 -9.57 -2.97
N ILE A 70 3.39 -8.80 -3.63
CA ILE A 70 3.05 -7.47 -4.14
C ILE A 70 2.96 -7.56 -5.65
N CYS A 71 1.79 -7.24 -6.19
CA CYS A 71 1.52 -7.19 -7.61
C CYS A 71 1.41 -5.75 -8.08
N VAL A 72 2.11 -5.45 -9.17
CA VAL A 72 2.02 -4.22 -9.96
C VAL A 72 1.64 -4.58 -11.39
N ASP A 73 1.46 -3.58 -12.25
CA ASP A 73 0.93 -3.78 -13.62
C ASP A 73 1.67 -4.86 -14.43
N ASN A 74 2.99 -5.03 -14.22
CA ASN A 74 3.84 -5.95 -14.97
C ASN A 74 4.11 -7.29 -14.26
N GLY A 75 3.40 -7.60 -13.17
CA GLY A 75 3.52 -8.90 -12.48
C GLY A 75 3.61 -8.80 -10.96
N CYS A 76 3.81 -9.95 -10.33
CA CYS A 76 3.86 -10.10 -8.88
C CYS A 76 5.27 -10.49 -8.41
N MET A 77 5.67 -9.97 -7.26
CA MET A 77 6.96 -10.26 -6.64
C MET A 77 6.81 -10.41 -5.13
N SER A 78 7.83 -10.99 -4.50
CA SER A 78 7.88 -11.07 -3.04
C SER A 78 7.93 -9.66 -2.44
N LYS A 79 7.49 -9.54 -1.17
CA LYS A 79 7.51 -8.24 -0.48
C LYS A 79 8.93 -7.67 -0.32
N SER A 80 9.94 -8.52 -0.09
CA SER A 80 11.34 -8.10 -0.02
C SER A 80 11.88 -7.69 -1.41
N SER A 81 11.54 -8.42 -2.47
CA SER A 81 11.89 -8.04 -3.85
C SER A 81 11.28 -6.68 -4.21
N PHE A 82 10.04 -6.43 -3.81
CA PHE A 82 9.43 -5.11 -4.00
C PHE A 82 10.22 -4.01 -3.27
N ASN A 83 10.60 -4.24 -2.02
CA ASN A 83 11.42 -3.28 -1.27
C ASN A 83 12.75 -2.98 -1.99
N GLN A 84 13.44 -4.02 -2.45
CA GLN A 84 14.70 -3.88 -3.21
C GLN A 84 14.52 -3.04 -4.48
N GLU A 85 13.44 -3.26 -5.22
CA GLU A 85 13.22 -2.62 -6.53
C GLU A 85 12.58 -1.22 -6.46
N TYR A 86 11.64 -1.03 -5.53
CA TYR A 86 10.78 0.16 -5.48
C TYR A 86 11.06 1.06 -4.29
N LEU A 87 11.77 0.58 -3.27
CA LEU A 87 12.02 1.28 -2.01
C LEU A 87 13.52 1.18 -1.63
N SER A 88 13.86 0.49 -0.53
CA SER A 88 15.22 0.12 -0.17
C SER A 88 15.28 -1.35 0.27
N GLY A 89 16.33 -2.06 -0.12
CA GLY A 89 16.59 -3.44 0.27
C GLY A 89 16.77 -3.67 1.78
N ALA A 90 17.13 -2.62 2.52
CA ALA A 90 17.32 -2.69 3.97
C ALA A 90 16.01 -2.78 4.76
N TYR A 91 14.87 -2.60 4.08
CA TYR A 91 13.58 -2.54 4.74
C TYR A 91 12.99 -3.92 5.04
N PRO A 92 12.32 -4.10 6.20
CA PRO A 92 11.59 -5.33 6.48
C PRO A 92 10.48 -5.55 5.45
N SER A 93 10.24 -6.80 5.08
CA SER A 93 9.25 -7.17 4.05
C SER A 93 7.84 -6.60 4.32
N SER A 94 7.45 -6.40 5.58
CA SER A 94 6.14 -5.84 5.94
C SER A 94 6.03 -4.32 5.80
N LEU A 95 7.11 -3.60 5.45
CA LEU A 95 7.17 -2.14 5.57
C LEU A 95 6.03 -1.43 4.83
N LEU A 96 5.87 -1.68 3.52
CA LEU A 96 4.86 -0.97 2.72
C LEU A 96 3.43 -1.24 3.23
N GLN A 97 3.14 -2.49 3.56
CA GLN A 97 1.86 -2.90 4.12
C GLN A 97 1.56 -2.15 5.43
N ASN A 98 2.55 -2.07 6.34
CA ASN A 98 2.37 -1.38 7.61
C ASN A 98 2.20 0.12 7.41
N ILE A 99 2.92 0.74 6.47
CA ILE A 99 2.73 2.15 6.13
C ILE A 99 1.31 2.41 5.63
N ILE A 100 0.81 1.64 4.66
CA ILE A 100 -0.54 1.87 4.09
C ILE A 100 -1.63 1.65 5.14
N LEU A 101 -1.43 0.71 6.06
CA LEU A 101 -2.37 0.42 7.14
C LEU A 101 -2.16 1.29 8.40
N ALA A 102 -1.30 2.30 8.36
CA ALA A 102 -1.00 3.15 9.51
C ALA A 102 -0.50 2.38 10.76
N LYS A 103 0.16 1.23 10.55
CA LYS A 103 0.72 0.38 11.61
C LYS A 103 2.17 0.74 11.88
N GLU A 104 2.64 0.39 13.07
CA GLU A 104 4.05 0.51 13.43
C GLU A 104 4.95 -0.31 12.49
N ILE A 105 6.15 0.20 12.24
CA ILE A 105 7.17 -0.45 11.40
C ILE A 105 8.29 -1.01 12.28
N TYR A 106 9.12 -1.91 11.75
CA TYR A 106 10.23 -2.53 12.49
C TYR A 106 9.81 -3.09 13.85
N ASN A 107 8.66 -3.79 13.89
CA ASN A 107 8.10 -4.39 15.11
C ASN A 107 7.95 -3.40 16.28
N GLY A 108 7.56 -2.16 15.99
CA GLY A 108 7.32 -1.14 17.03
C GLY A 108 8.56 -0.44 17.56
N LYS A 109 9.74 -0.66 16.96
CA LYS A 109 11.00 -0.05 17.40
C LYS A 109 10.87 1.47 17.52
N ASN A 110 11.24 2.00 18.70
CA ASN A 110 11.24 3.44 19.01
C ASN A 110 9.88 4.13 18.77
N SER A 111 8.77 3.40 18.97
CA SER A 111 7.43 3.98 18.89
C SER A 111 7.12 4.81 20.13
N LEU A 112 6.70 6.04 19.90
CA LEU A 112 6.20 6.97 20.91
C LEU A 112 4.74 7.23 20.59
N LYS A 113 3.84 6.74 21.44
CA LYS A 113 2.41 6.99 21.32
C LYS A 113 2.10 8.47 21.49
N GLN A 114 1.08 8.92 20.78
CA GLN A 114 0.46 10.23 20.88
C GLN A 114 -1.04 10.06 21.02
N ASP A 115 -1.76 11.12 21.35
CA ASP A 115 -3.20 11.07 21.60
C ASP A 115 -3.99 10.52 20.40
N ASP A 116 -3.57 10.83 19.18
CA ASP A 116 -4.23 10.40 17.94
C ASP A 116 -3.34 9.56 17.00
N GLY A 117 -2.26 8.96 17.53
CA GLY A 117 -1.37 8.12 16.73
C GLY A 117 -0.02 7.85 17.38
N PHE A 118 1.06 7.91 16.59
CA PHE A 118 2.42 7.63 17.08
C PHE A 118 3.52 8.21 16.19
N ILE A 119 4.73 8.31 16.75
CA ILE A 119 5.95 8.68 16.05
C ILE A 119 7.00 7.58 16.23
N GLN A 120 7.64 7.17 15.14
CA GLN A 120 8.83 6.33 15.15
C GLN A 120 10.02 7.05 14.53
N ARG A 121 11.15 7.05 15.25
CA ARG A 121 12.45 7.51 14.74
C ARG A 121 13.42 6.34 14.73
N ILE A 122 13.84 5.91 13.55
CA ILE A 122 14.68 4.73 13.37
C ILE A 122 15.94 5.17 12.63
N LYS A 123 17.09 4.93 13.25
CA LYS A 123 18.41 5.20 12.67
C LYS A 123 19.26 3.95 12.79
N THR A 124 19.78 3.48 11.66
CA THR A 124 20.76 2.38 11.57
C THR A 124 21.90 2.80 10.63
N SER A 125 22.77 1.87 10.24
CA SER A 125 23.73 2.07 9.15
C SER A 125 23.06 2.31 7.80
N ASP A 126 21.86 1.77 7.59
CA ASP A 126 21.22 1.70 6.26
C ASP A 126 20.05 2.65 6.10
N VAL A 127 19.44 3.13 7.19
CA VAL A 127 18.23 3.94 7.16
C VAL A 127 18.28 5.08 8.15
N THR A 128 17.66 6.21 7.77
CA THR A 128 17.35 7.30 8.71
C THR A 128 15.89 7.72 8.52
N ILE A 129 15.00 7.08 9.29
CA ILE A 129 13.55 7.15 9.12
C ILE A 129 12.92 8.07 10.17
N LYS A 130 12.06 8.96 9.68
CA LYS A 130 11.03 9.67 10.46
C LYS A 130 9.66 9.17 9.98
N TYR A 131 8.92 8.54 10.88
CA TYR A 131 7.58 8.03 10.62
C TYR A 131 6.60 8.62 11.62
N ILE A 132 5.53 9.23 11.13
CA ILE A 132 4.47 9.85 11.93
C ILE A 132 3.15 9.32 11.40
N VAL A 133 2.29 8.90 12.31
CA VAL A 133 0.91 8.53 12.03
C VAL A 133 0.04 9.32 12.97
N ASN A 134 -0.98 9.98 12.43
CA ASN A 134 -2.03 10.62 13.20
C ASN A 134 -3.38 10.46 12.47
N SER A 135 -4.44 11.07 13.01
CA SER A 135 -5.79 10.98 12.45
C SER A 135 -5.96 11.53 11.03
N ARG A 136 -5.04 12.39 10.56
CA ARG A 136 -5.14 13.09 9.26
C ARG A 136 -4.08 12.66 8.25
N GLU A 137 -2.94 12.18 8.71
CA GLU A 137 -1.83 11.83 7.84
C GLU A 137 -0.97 10.67 8.34
N ILE A 138 -0.50 9.90 7.36
CA ILE A 138 0.63 8.99 7.47
C ILE A 138 1.79 9.68 6.75
N TYR A 139 2.88 9.94 7.46
CA TYR A 139 4.10 10.53 6.94
C TYR A 139 5.26 9.57 7.18
N PHE A 140 5.81 8.99 6.11
CA PHE A 140 7.03 8.19 6.14
C PHE A 140 8.12 8.87 5.32
N LYS A 141 9.25 9.16 5.94
CA LYS A 141 10.43 9.72 5.27
C LYS A 141 11.66 8.93 5.67
N ASP A 142 12.32 8.32 4.70
CA ASP A 142 13.73 7.93 4.84
C ASP A 142 14.61 9.00 4.18
N MET A 143 15.45 9.62 4.99
CA MET A 143 16.37 10.66 4.54
C MET A 143 17.57 10.06 3.79
N GLN A 144 18.05 8.89 4.22
CA GLN A 144 19.23 8.22 3.68
C GLN A 144 18.94 7.59 2.32
N ASN A 145 17.83 6.86 2.20
CA ASN A 145 17.41 6.24 0.94
C ASN A 145 16.55 7.17 0.05
N HIS A 146 16.40 8.43 0.45
CA HIS A 146 15.61 9.47 -0.24
C HIS A 146 14.13 9.11 -0.50
N ILE A 147 13.57 8.14 0.22
CA ILE A 147 12.17 7.71 0.09
C ILE A 147 11.23 8.67 0.81
N LEU A 148 10.07 8.96 0.23
CA LEU A 148 8.97 9.66 0.88
C LEU A 148 7.66 8.97 0.51
N ILE A 149 6.84 8.67 1.52
CA ILE A 149 5.45 8.24 1.34
C ILE A 149 4.60 9.11 2.27
N LYS A 150 3.62 9.82 1.72
CA LYS A 150 2.58 10.51 2.48
C LYS A 150 1.23 10.01 2.02
N ILE A 151 0.33 9.76 2.96
CA ILE A 151 -1.07 9.44 2.70
C ILE A 151 -1.88 10.33 3.62
N LYS A 152 -2.72 11.19 3.05
CA LYS A 152 -3.51 12.18 3.81
C LYS A 152 -4.99 12.01 3.54
N GLU A 153 -5.80 12.38 4.52
CA GLU A 153 -7.22 12.63 4.28
C GLU A 153 -7.39 13.72 3.21
N VAL A 154 -8.50 13.63 2.46
CA VAL A 154 -8.84 14.62 1.43
C VAL A 154 -9.36 15.93 2.05
N ASN A 155 -9.81 15.90 3.32
CA ASN A 155 -10.39 17.03 4.06
C ASN A 155 -9.80 17.15 5.47
#